data_AF-A0A804RCS1-F1
#
_entry.id   AF-A0A804RCS1-F1
#
_cell.length_a   1.000
_cell.length_b   1.000
_cell.length_c   1.000
_cell.angle_alpha   90.00
_cell.angle_beta   90.00
_cell.angle_gamma   90.00
#
_symmetry.space_group_name_H-M   'P 1'
#
loop_
_entity.id
_entity.type
_entity.pdbx_description
1 polymer ?
#
loop_
_entity_poly.entity_id
_entity_poly.type
_entity_poly.pdbx_seq_one_letter_code
_entity_poly.pdbx_strand_id
1 'polypeptide(L)'
;MDLKPQNILLDDNMVPKIADFGLSRRLSENQSRIITKTIIGTPGYLAPEFLSSNAITFKADIYSLGVIITEILTGHKECTSVDKVLESWTDMFQTLGSHPLLEQVEVCAEIAINCMNDDPSNRPTIQDIISSIDETDARSVTSSSPGGQVITMAGSESSSSRSRSPCASCRMLRQQCTQECVFAPYFPAEEPHKFAIVHKVFGGSNVFKLLQELPAHQRGDAVSSMVYEANVRTRDPVYGCVGAISVLQQQISQLQMQFSMARAEILTLQQQMDVNDSLPSQNSFDRYGNGDLKPDSPPEILSSEDEVEEVSSPMSP
;
A
#
# COMPACT_ATOMS: atom_id res chain seq x y z
N MET A 1 -18.96 -14.89 6.74
CA MET A 1 -17.52 -15.12 6.84
C MET A 1 -16.86 -14.06 5.99
N ASP A 2 -15.92 -13.29 6.53
CA ASP A 2 -15.30 -12.16 5.82
C ASP A 2 -13.84 -11.98 6.20
N LEU A 3 -13.07 -13.07 6.10
CA LEU A 3 -11.64 -13.03 6.35
C LEU A 3 -10.94 -12.48 5.10
N LYS A 4 -10.30 -11.31 5.24
CA LYS A 4 -9.59 -10.57 4.18
C LYS A 4 -8.53 -9.67 4.80
N PRO A 5 -7.53 -9.18 4.04
CA PRO A 5 -6.47 -8.33 4.58
C PRO A 5 -6.99 -7.06 5.28
N GLN A 6 -8.07 -6.46 4.78
CA GLN A 6 -8.67 -5.25 5.38
C GLN A 6 -9.22 -5.50 6.80
N ASN A 7 -9.48 -6.76 7.15
CA ASN A 7 -9.96 -7.18 8.47
C ASN A 7 -8.82 -7.74 9.34
N ILE A 8 -7.56 -7.58 8.93
CA ILE A 8 -6.36 -7.90 9.73
C ILE A 8 -5.65 -6.58 10.03
N LEU A 9 -5.70 -6.17 11.29
CA LEU A 9 -5.06 -4.95 11.76
C LEU A 9 -3.69 -5.26 12.34
N LEU A 10 -2.72 -4.36 12.15
CA LEU A 10 -1.42 -4.45 12.80
C LEU A 10 -1.36 -3.42 13.93
N ASP A 11 -0.85 -3.83 15.09
CA ASP A 11 -0.53 -2.88 16.16
C ASP A 11 0.87 -2.28 16.00
N ASP A 12 1.25 -1.39 16.93
CA ASP A 12 2.54 -0.67 16.89
C ASP A 12 3.77 -1.60 16.91
N ASN A 13 3.60 -2.87 17.28
CA ASN A 13 4.67 -3.88 17.30
C ASN A 13 4.61 -4.83 16.10
N MET A 14 3.82 -4.51 15.07
CA MET A 14 3.57 -5.36 13.90
C MET A 14 2.91 -6.70 14.23
N VAL A 15 2.20 -6.79 15.37
CA VAL A 15 1.46 -8.01 15.72
C VAL A 15 0.09 -7.98 15.03
N PRO A 16 -0.23 -8.96 14.18
CA PRO A 16 -1.51 -9.01 13.49
C PRO A 16 -2.66 -9.38 14.43
N LYS A 17 -3.80 -8.72 14.25
CA LYS A 17 -5.05 -8.93 15.01
C LYS A 17 -6.24 -8.98 14.06
N ILE A 18 -7.06 -10.02 14.19
CA ILE A 18 -8.28 -10.17 13.40
C ILE A 18 -9.34 -9.21 13.94
N ALA A 19 -9.98 -8.48 13.04
CA ALA A 19 -11.06 -7.55 13.31
C ALA A 19 -12.32 -7.91 12.50
N ASP A 20 -13.39 -7.14 12.72
CA ASP A 20 -14.68 -7.25 12.03
C ASP A 20 -15.33 -8.64 12.07
N PHE A 21 -15.86 -8.97 13.26
CA PHE A 21 -16.63 -10.20 13.50
C PHE A 21 -18.11 -10.07 13.14
N GLY A 22 -18.52 -9.04 12.39
CA GLY A 22 -19.93 -8.76 12.08
C GLY A 22 -20.64 -9.88 11.32
N LEU A 23 -19.87 -10.71 10.61
CA LEU A 23 -20.35 -11.86 9.84
C LEU A 23 -19.91 -13.21 10.43
N SER A 24 -19.28 -13.22 11.62
CA SER A 24 -18.85 -14.42 12.32
C SER A 24 -20.04 -15.15 12.92
N ARG A 25 -20.01 -16.48 12.90
CA ARG A 25 -21.05 -17.33 13.48
C ARG A 25 -20.43 -18.35 14.40
N ARG A 26 -21.04 -18.55 15.57
CA ARG A 26 -20.64 -19.60 16.51
C ARG A 26 -21.32 -20.90 16.10
N LEU A 27 -20.53 -21.94 15.86
CA LEU A 27 -21.03 -23.30 15.70
C LEU A 27 -21.09 -23.94 17.10
N SER A 28 -22.14 -24.71 17.37
CA SER A 28 -22.21 -25.58 18.56
C SER A 28 -21.22 -26.74 18.44
N GLU A 29 -20.81 -27.36 19.56
CA GLU A 29 -19.78 -28.43 19.58
C GLU A 29 -20.03 -29.58 18.59
N ASN A 30 -21.30 -29.90 18.29
CA ASN A 30 -21.68 -30.98 17.37
C ASN A 30 -22.03 -30.49 15.95
N GLN A 31 -21.84 -29.21 15.65
CA GLN A 31 -22.20 -28.62 14.37
C GLN A 31 -20.94 -28.30 13.57
N SER A 32 -20.79 -28.95 12.41
CA SER A 32 -19.66 -28.71 11.49
C SER A 32 -19.98 -27.73 10.36
N ARG A 33 -21.27 -27.40 10.16
CA ARG A 33 -21.72 -26.46 9.13
C ARG A 33 -22.98 -25.67 9.52
N ILE A 34 -23.09 -24.45 9.00
CA ILE A 34 -24.32 -23.63 9.04
C ILE A 34 -24.69 -23.26 7.61
N ILE A 35 -25.92 -23.55 7.17
CA ILE A 35 -26.42 -23.13 5.86
C ILE A 35 -27.07 -21.75 6.00
N THR A 36 -26.67 -20.79 5.16
CA THR A 36 -27.27 -19.45 5.14
C THR A 36 -28.27 -19.28 3.99
N LYS A 37 -29.27 -18.42 4.21
CA LYS A 37 -30.28 -18.08 3.18
C LYS A 37 -29.70 -17.21 2.07
N THR A 38 -28.64 -16.46 2.37
CA THR A 38 -27.97 -15.53 1.47
C THR A 38 -26.45 -15.73 1.56
N ILE A 39 -25.79 -15.55 0.42
CA ILE A 39 -24.33 -15.49 0.33
C ILE A 39 -23.93 -14.09 0.78
N ILE A 40 -23.19 -13.99 1.89
CA ILE A 40 -22.71 -12.72 2.43
C ILE A 40 -21.22 -12.90 2.78
N GLY A 41 -20.36 -12.12 2.12
CA GLY A 41 -18.92 -12.04 2.32
C GLY A 41 -18.22 -11.34 1.15
N THR A 42 -16.90 -11.12 1.24
CA THR A 42 -16.14 -10.37 0.23
C THR A 42 -15.75 -11.25 -0.99
N PRO A 43 -16.15 -10.88 -2.22
CA PRO A 43 -15.77 -11.58 -3.44
C PRO A 43 -14.24 -11.74 -3.58
N GLY A 44 -13.82 -12.91 -4.07
CA GLY A 44 -12.40 -13.26 -4.23
C GLY A 44 -11.76 -13.96 -3.03
N TYR A 45 -12.36 -13.88 -1.83
CA TYR A 45 -11.89 -14.64 -0.65
C TYR A 45 -12.84 -15.78 -0.26
N LEU A 46 -13.97 -15.93 -0.96
CA LEU A 46 -14.99 -16.93 -0.65
C LEU A 46 -14.63 -18.30 -1.22
N ALA A 47 -14.73 -19.33 -0.38
CA ALA A 47 -14.52 -20.71 -0.78
C ALA A 47 -15.57 -21.18 -1.82
N PRO A 48 -15.20 -22.03 -2.78
CA PRO A 48 -16.08 -22.46 -3.88
C PRO A 48 -17.34 -23.19 -3.38
N GLU A 49 -17.22 -23.97 -2.30
CA GLU A 49 -18.37 -24.65 -1.68
C GLU A 49 -19.32 -23.68 -0.99
N PHE A 50 -18.84 -22.52 -0.53
CA PHE A 50 -19.69 -21.49 0.05
C PHE A 50 -20.58 -20.85 -1.01
N LEU A 51 -20.06 -20.66 -2.24
CA LEU A 51 -20.82 -20.16 -3.38
C LEU A 51 -21.88 -21.16 -3.87
N SER A 52 -21.57 -22.45 -3.73
CA SER A 52 -22.40 -23.54 -4.28
C SER A 52 -23.49 -24.01 -3.32
N SER A 53 -23.20 -24.01 -2.01
CA SER A 53 -24.05 -24.65 -0.99
C SER A 53 -24.46 -23.71 0.15
N ASN A 54 -24.00 -22.45 0.12
CA ASN A 54 -24.16 -21.47 1.21
C ASN A 54 -23.73 -22.00 2.58
N ALA A 55 -22.83 -22.99 2.62
CA ALA A 55 -22.42 -23.66 3.84
C ALA A 55 -21.21 -22.96 4.46
N ILE A 56 -21.41 -22.34 5.62
CA ILE A 56 -20.35 -21.82 6.46
C ILE A 56 -19.70 -23.00 7.19
N THR A 57 -18.40 -23.19 7.02
CA THR A 57 -17.60 -24.24 7.66
C THR A 57 -16.25 -23.67 8.09
N PHE A 58 -15.57 -24.32 9.03
CA PHE A 58 -14.20 -23.95 9.38
C PHE A 58 -13.23 -24.04 8.19
N LYS A 59 -13.47 -24.97 7.26
CA LYS A 59 -12.64 -25.13 6.06
C LYS A 59 -12.80 -23.97 5.07
N ALA A 60 -13.92 -23.25 5.11
CA ALA A 60 -14.09 -22.03 4.32
C ALA A 60 -13.16 -20.90 4.82
N ASP A 61 -12.94 -20.77 6.14
CA ASP A 61 -11.97 -19.81 6.68
C ASP A 61 -10.54 -20.16 6.24
N ILE A 62 -10.21 -21.46 6.21
CA ILE A 62 -8.91 -21.95 5.72
C ILE A 62 -8.70 -21.57 4.24
N TYR A 63 -9.73 -21.67 3.40
CA TYR A 63 -9.64 -21.20 2.01
C TYR A 63 -9.34 -19.70 1.93
N SER A 64 -10.09 -18.88 2.68
CA SER A 64 -9.86 -17.43 2.72
C SER A 64 -8.44 -17.10 3.21
N LEU A 65 -7.92 -17.85 4.18
CA LEU A 65 -6.53 -17.72 4.64
C LEU A 65 -5.53 -18.03 3.51
N GLY A 66 -5.77 -19.07 2.71
CA GLY A 66 -4.94 -19.40 1.54
C GLY A 66 -4.89 -18.27 0.50
N VAL A 67 -6.03 -17.63 0.24
CA VAL A 67 -6.10 -16.45 -0.64
C VAL A 67 -5.31 -15.27 -0.05
N ILE A 68 -5.40 -15.04 1.26
CA ILE A 68 -4.66 -13.97 1.95
C ILE A 68 -3.15 -14.22 1.86
N ILE A 69 -2.69 -15.44 2.13
CA ILE A 69 -1.26 -15.78 2.02
C ILE A 69 -0.79 -15.59 0.58
N THR A 70 -1.60 -16.03 -0.40
CA THR A 70 -1.32 -15.80 -1.83
C THR A 70 -1.19 -14.33 -2.19
N GLU A 71 -2.09 -13.48 -1.69
CA GLU A 71 -2.07 -12.04 -1.91
C GLU A 71 -0.87 -11.37 -1.24
N ILE A 72 -0.45 -11.84 -0.06
CA ILE A 72 0.78 -11.38 0.60
C ILE A 72 2.01 -11.77 -0.23
N LEU A 73 2.06 -13.00 -0.74
CA LEU A 73 3.21 -13.49 -1.51
C LEU A 73 3.31 -12.86 -2.90
N THR A 74 2.20 -12.58 -3.56
CA THR A 74 2.21 -12.25 -5.00
C THR A 74 1.62 -10.89 -5.35
N GLY A 75 0.98 -10.21 -4.39
CA GLY A 75 0.16 -9.02 -4.63
C GLY A 75 -1.14 -9.29 -5.38
N HIS A 76 -1.45 -10.54 -5.70
CA HIS A 76 -2.64 -10.98 -6.44
C HIS A 76 -3.37 -12.09 -5.68
N LYS A 77 -4.67 -12.27 -5.93
CA LYS A 77 -5.50 -13.24 -5.20
C LYS A 77 -5.47 -14.65 -5.77
N GLU A 78 -4.76 -14.84 -6.89
CA GLU A 78 -4.69 -16.11 -7.61
C GLU A 78 -3.24 -16.59 -7.66
N CYS A 79 -3.02 -17.82 -7.20
CA CYS A 79 -1.74 -18.50 -7.35
C CYS A 79 -1.99 -19.95 -7.79
N THR A 80 -1.28 -20.36 -8.84
CA THR A 80 -1.47 -21.66 -9.48
C THR A 80 -0.25 -22.57 -9.35
N SER A 81 0.91 -22.07 -8.96
CA SER A 81 2.16 -22.83 -8.91
C SER A 81 3.16 -22.21 -7.95
N VAL A 82 3.75 -23.04 -7.10
CA VAL A 82 4.86 -22.68 -6.20
C VAL A 82 6.04 -22.16 -7.01
N ASP A 83 6.41 -22.84 -8.10
CA ASP A 83 7.55 -22.46 -8.94
C ASP A 83 7.45 -21.03 -9.45
N LYS A 84 6.26 -20.59 -9.89
CA LYS A 84 6.05 -19.20 -10.35
C LYS A 84 6.24 -18.17 -9.24
N VAL A 85 5.80 -18.50 -8.02
CA VAL A 85 6.03 -17.65 -6.85
C VAL A 85 7.52 -17.60 -6.57
N LEU A 86 8.19 -18.76 -6.53
CA LEU A 86 9.62 -18.85 -6.28
C LEU A 86 10.45 -18.15 -7.36
N GLU A 87 10.09 -18.23 -8.63
CA GLU A 87 10.75 -17.50 -9.72
C GLU A 87 10.63 -15.99 -9.49
N SER A 88 9.43 -15.48 -9.22
CA SER A 88 9.20 -14.07 -8.93
C SER A 88 9.98 -13.58 -7.71
N TRP A 89 10.02 -14.38 -6.65
CA TRP A 89 10.78 -14.07 -5.44
C TRP A 89 12.28 -14.27 -5.63
N THR A 90 12.73 -15.22 -6.43
CA THR A 90 14.13 -15.46 -6.76
C THR A 90 14.69 -14.30 -7.57
N ASP A 91 13.96 -13.79 -8.57
CA ASP A 91 14.34 -12.58 -9.31
C ASP A 91 14.45 -11.37 -8.37
N MET A 92 13.51 -11.24 -7.43
CA MET A 92 13.55 -10.21 -6.39
C MET A 92 14.74 -10.39 -5.44
N PHE A 93 15.05 -11.61 -4.98
CA PHE A 93 16.14 -11.87 -4.03
C PHE A 93 17.53 -11.86 -4.66
N GLN A 94 17.68 -12.28 -5.92
CA GLN A 94 18.92 -12.09 -6.69
C GLN A 94 19.25 -10.60 -6.84
N THR A 95 18.20 -9.76 -6.92
CA THR A 95 18.34 -8.29 -6.94
C THR A 95 18.68 -7.72 -5.54
N LEU A 96 18.24 -8.36 -4.46
CA LEU A 96 18.43 -7.89 -3.06
C LEU A 96 19.58 -8.56 -2.28
N GLY A 97 20.20 -9.62 -2.78
CA GLY A 97 21.36 -10.30 -2.16
C GLY A 97 21.06 -11.13 -0.90
N SER A 98 19.79 -11.51 -0.66
CA SER A 98 19.37 -12.25 0.54
C SER A 98 18.71 -13.57 0.18
N HIS A 99 19.45 -14.69 0.28
CA HIS A 99 18.96 -16.04 0.02
C HIS A 99 18.17 -16.76 1.14
N PRO A 100 18.24 -16.43 2.44
CA PRO A 100 17.65 -17.29 3.49
C PRO A 100 16.12 -17.20 3.65
N LEU A 101 15.42 -16.35 2.88
CA LEU A 101 13.95 -16.26 2.92
C LEU A 101 13.25 -17.16 1.89
N LEU A 102 13.98 -17.75 0.94
CA LEU A 102 13.34 -18.48 -0.17
C LEU A 102 12.65 -19.76 0.32
N GLU A 103 13.22 -20.45 1.30
CA GLU A 103 12.57 -21.63 1.95
C GLU A 103 11.28 -21.23 2.67
N GLN A 104 11.26 -20.08 3.35
CA GLN A 104 10.03 -19.58 4.01
C GLN A 104 8.95 -19.22 2.99
N VAL A 105 9.34 -18.61 1.87
CA VAL A 105 8.43 -18.27 0.77
C VAL A 105 7.88 -19.54 0.13
N GLU A 106 8.71 -20.55 -0.09
CA GLU A 106 8.31 -21.87 -0.61
C GLU A 106 7.24 -22.51 0.28
N VAL A 107 7.53 -22.62 1.58
CA VAL A 107 6.59 -23.20 2.55
C VAL A 107 5.29 -22.41 2.61
N CYS A 108 5.35 -21.07 2.64
CA CYS A 108 4.14 -20.24 2.61
C CYS A 108 3.32 -20.45 1.32
N ALA A 109 3.98 -20.61 0.17
CA ALA A 109 3.32 -20.84 -1.11
C ALA A 109 2.63 -22.23 -1.15
N GLU A 110 3.29 -23.26 -0.63
CA GLU A 110 2.70 -24.60 -0.50
C GLU A 110 1.48 -24.59 0.43
N ILE A 111 1.60 -23.95 1.60
CA ILE A 111 0.49 -23.76 2.54
C ILE A 111 -0.68 -23.07 1.83
N ALA A 112 -0.43 -21.98 1.10
CA ALA A 112 -1.45 -21.23 0.41
C ALA A 112 -2.21 -22.08 -0.61
N ILE A 113 -1.49 -22.83 -1.46
CA ILE A 113 -2.08 -23.71 -2.47
C ILE A 113 -2.91 -24.82 -1.83
N ASN A 114 -2.39 -25.45 -0.76
CA ASN A 114 -3.11 -26.51 -0.06
C ASN A 114 -4.38 -25.98 0.64
N CYS A 115 -4.34 -24.76 1.18
CA CYS A 115 -5.51 -24.09 1.76
C CYS A 115 -6.59 -23.79 0.72
N MET A 116 -6.20 -23.48 -0.53
CA MET A 116 -7.12 -23.15 -1.63
C MET A 116 -7.64 -24.38 -2.39
N ASN A 117 -7.49 -25.60 -1.86
CA ASN A 117 -8.00 -26.81 -2.51
C ASN A 117 -9.54 -26.74 -2.68
N ASP A 118 -10.04 -27.14 -3.85
CA ASP A 118 -11.48 -27.13 -4.14
C ASP A 118 -12.26 -28.07 -3.21
N ASP A 119 -11.69 -29.23 -2.85
CA ASP A 119 -12.28 -30.12 -1.84
C ASP A 119 -11.89 -29.64 -0.42
N PRO A 120 -12.87 -29.21 0.40
CA PRO A 120 -12.60 -28.73 1.75
C PRO A 120 -11.93 -29.78 2.65
N SER A 121 -12.09 -31.06 2.34
CA SER A 121 -11.53 -32.17 3.13
C SER A 121 -10.01 -32.23 3.00
N ASN A 122 -9.47 -31.89 1.83
CA ASN A 122 -8.04 -31.90 1.52
C ASN A 122 -7.28 -30.68 2.05
N ARG A 123 -8.00 -29.64 2.47
CA ARG A 123 -7.38 -28.46 3.09
C ARG A 123 -6.78 -28.82 4.46
N PRO A 124 -5.61 -28.29 4.82
CA PRO A 124 -4.97 -28.55 6.11
C PRO A 124 -5.81 -28.00 7.28
N THR A 125 -5.51 -28.45 8.49
CA THR A 125 -6.02 -27.82 9.71
C THR A 125 -5.15 -26.63 10.09
N ILE A 126 -5.66 -25.76 10.95
CA ILE A 126 -4.85 -24.63 11.46
C ILE A 126 -3.63 -25.12 12.24
N GLN A 127 -3.72 -26.26 12.93
CA GLN A 127 -2.58 -26.86 13.63
C GLN A 127 -1.50 -27.33 12.66
N ASP A 128 -1.88 -27.92 11.53
CA ASP A 128 -0.93 -28.34 10.50
C ASP A 128 -0.18 -27.12 9.93
N ILE A 129 -0.92 -26.04 9.63
CA ILE A 129 -0.36 -24.78 9.12
C ILE A 129 0.65 -24.19 10.12
N ILE A 130 0.27 -24.08 11.40
CA ILE A 130 1.17 -23.54 12.44
C ILE A 130 2.44 -24.40 12.56
N SER A 131 2.29 -25.72 12.56
CA SER A 131 3.42 -26.65 12.68
C SER A 131 4.41 -26.48 11.51
N SER A 132 3.90 -26.35 10.28
CA SER A 132 4.74 -26.12 9.10
C SER A 132 5.51 -24.79 9.16
N ILE A 133 4.88 -23.74 9.68
CA ILE A 133 5.54 -22.43 9.86
C ILE A 133 6.62 -22.51 10.94
N ASP A 134 6.29 -23.04 12.12
CA ASP A 134 7.22 -23.15 13.26
C ASP A 134 8.46 -23.99 12.92
N GLU A 135 8.29 -25.10 12.19
CA GLU A 135 9.40 -25.95 11.73
C GLU A 135 10.34 -25.23 10.77
N THR A 136 9.83 -24.30 9.98
CA THR A 136 10.60 -23.53 9.00
C THR A 136 11.35 -22.39 9.68
N ASP A 137 10.72 -21.73 10.65
CA ASP A 137 11.35 -20.71 11.49
C ASP A 137 12.52 -21.29 12.31
N ALA A 138 12.34 -22.48 12.88
CA ALA A 138 13.38 -23.17 13.65
C ALA A 138 14.63 -23.50 12.81
N ARG A 139 14.46 -23.87 11.53
CA ARG A 139 15.56 -24.19 10.62
C ARG A 139 16.36 -22.95 10.22
N SER A 140 15.67 -21.83 10.04
CA SER A 140 16.23 -20.53 9.60
C SER A 140 17.30 -19.96 10.54
N VAL A 141 17.28 -20.29 11.84
CA VAL A 141 18.21 -19.77 12.86
C VAL A 141 19.58 -20.47 12.85
N THR A 142 19.70 -21.65 12.25
CA THR A 142 20.88 -22.52 12.39
C THR A 142 21.98 -22.32 11.33
N SER A 143 21.77 -21.46 10.32
CA SER A 143 22.63 -21.38 9.13
C SER A 143 23.73 -20.29 9.13
N SER A 144 23.93 -19.54 10.23
CA SER A 144 24.95 -18.48 10.30
C SER A 144 26.18 -18.88 11.15
N SER A 145 27.18 -19.51 10.52
CA SER A 145 28.54 -19.64 11.08
C SER A 145 29.45 -18.48 10.64
N PRO A 146 30.28 -17.89 11.53
CA PRO A 146 31.15 -16.76 11.21
C PRO A 146 32.52 -17.23 10.70
N GLY A 147 32.76 -17.11 9.39
CA GLY A 147 34.07 -17.32 8.77
C GLY A 147 34.54 -16.08 8.01
N GLY A 148 35.48 -15.33 8.58
CA GLY A 148 36.09 -14.15 7.95
C GLY A 148 37.60 -14.11 8.13
N GLN A 149 38.34 -14.54 7.11
CA GLN A 149 39.79 -14.45 6.98
C GLN A 149 40.25 -13.00 6.76
N VAL A 150 41.36 -12.62 7.41
CA VAL A 150 42.06 -11.35 7.21
C VAL A 150 43.21 -11.55 6.21
N ILE A 151 43.28 -10.72 5.17
CA ILE A 151 44.49 -10.54 4.36
C ILE A 151 44.84 -9.04 4.34
N THR A 152 46.02 -8.73 4.87
CA THR A 152 46.76 -7.45 4.77
C THR A 152 47.41 -7.27 3.40
N MET A 153 47.48 -6.04 2.89
CA MET A 153 48.65 -5.50 2.19
C MET A 153 48.67 -3.96 2.25
N ALA A 154 49.89 -3.41 2.30
CA ALA A 154 50.27 -2.01 2.43
C ALA A 154 50.47 -1.29 1.08
N GLY A 155 50.52 0.04 1.10
CA GLY A 155 51.01 0.89 -0.01
C GLY A 155 50.81 2.39 0.26
N SER A 156 51.91 3.15 0.17
CA SER A 156 52.13 4.50 0.72
C SER A 156 51.87 5.67 -0.26
N GLU A 157 51.61 6.87 0.32
CA GLU A 157 51.99 8.27 -0.05
C GLU A 157 51.99 8.75 -1.52
N SER A 158 51.77 10.01 -1.92
CA SER A 158 51.19 11.27 -1.41
C SER A 158 51.16 12.26 -2.62
N SER A 159 50.16 13.13 -2.77
CA SER A 159 50.31 14.47 -3.38
C SER A 159 49.02 15.30 -3.28
N SER A 160 49.19 16.55 -2.85
CA SER A 160 48.14 17.50 -2.51
C SER A 160 47.42 18.08 -3.73
N SER A 161 46.27 17.50 -4.06
CA SER A 161 45.08 18.25 -4.47
C SER A 161 44.08 18.07 -3.34
N ARG A 162 43.24 19.06 -2.99
CA ARG A 162 42.24 18.91 -1.91
C ARG A 162 41.57 17.54 -2.11
N SER A 163 41.87 16.59 -1.22
CA SER A 163 41.51 15.19 -1.41
C SER A 163 40.00 15.14 -1.34
N ARG A 164 39.34 15.25 -2.49
CA ARG A 164 37.90 15.07 -2.57
C ARG A 164 37.67 13.64 -2.10
N SER A 165 37.15 13.53 -0.90
CA SER A 165 36.76 12.24 -0.36
C SER A 165 35.85 11.56 -1.37
N PRO A 166 36.03 10.25 -1.64
CA PRO A 166 35.15 9.55 -2.56
C PRO A 166 33.71 9.74 -2.13
N CYS A 167 32.81 9.93 -3.09
CA CYS A 167 31.38 10.05 -2.82
C CYS A 167 30.87 8.80 -2.09
N ALA A 168 29.69 8.88 -1.46
CA ALA A 168 29.14 7.78 -0.67
C ALA A 168 29.04 6.48 -1.50
N SER A 169 28.68 6.58 -2.77
CA SER A 169 28.64 5.46 -3.72
C SER A 169 30.01 4.80 -3.92
N CYS A 170 31.00 5.56 -4.38
CA CYS A 170 32.34 5.05 -4.63
C CYS A 170 33.01 4.49 -3.37
N ARG A 171 32.78 5.12 -2.20
CA ARG A 171 33.28 4.63 -0.91
C ARG A 171 32.67 3.27 -0.57
N MET A 172 31.36 3.11 -0.71
CA MET A 172 30.64 1.88 -0.36
C MET A 172 30.97 0.72 -1.33
N LEU A 173 31.05 1.03 -2.63
CA LEU A 173 31.36 0.06 -3.69
C LEU A 173 32.86 -0.21 -3.87
N ARG A 174 33.71 0.45 -3.07
CA ARG A 174 35.18 0.40 -3.16
C ARG A 174 35.71 0.70 -4.57
N GLN A 175 35.10 1.66 -5.25
CA GLN A 175 35.46 2.10 -6.60
C GLN A 175 36.21 3.44 -6.58
N GLN A 176 36.99 3.71 -7.61
CA GLN A 176 37.65 5.00 -7.78
C GLN A 176 36.64 6.10 -8.11
N CYS A 177 36.62 7.19 -7.34
CA CYS A 177 35.77 8.35 -7.61
C CYS A 177 36.48 9.34 -8.54
N THR A 178 35.97 9.50 -9.76
CA THR A 178 36.51 10.46 -10.74
C THR A 178 35.79 11.82 -10.67
N GLN A 179 36.33 12.84 -11.36
CA GLN A 179 35.69 14.15 -11.44
C GLN A 179 34.35 14.14 -12.20
N GLU A 180 34.16 13.15 -13.08
CA GLU A 180 32.93 12.98 -13.89
C GLU A 180 31.98 11.92 -13.30
N CYS A 181 32.14 11.57 -12.02
CA CYS A 181 31.29 10.59 -11.37
C CYS A 181 29.82 11.04 -11.33
N VAL A 182 28.92 10.25 -11.94
CA VAL A 182 27.47 10.53 -12.00
C VAL A 182 26.83 10.59 -10.61
N PHE A 183 27.34 9.83 -9.64
CA PHE A 183 26.81 9.80 -8.27
C PHE A 183 27.33 10.93 -7.39
N ALA A 184 28.52 11.48 -7.67
CA ALA A 184 29.20 12.39 -6.76
C ALA A 184 28.42 13.69 -6.44
N PRO A 185 27.68 14.31 -7.38
CA PRO A 185 26.87 15.49 -7.08
C PRO A 185 25.69 15.22 -6.13
N TYR A 186 25.19 13.98 -6.07
CA TYR A 186 23.93 13.65 -5.38
C TYR A 186 24.10 12.80 -4.12
N PHE A 187 25.24 12.10 -4.00
CA PHE A 187 25.56 11.22 -2.87
C PHE A 187 26.88 11.64 -2.21
N PRO A 188 26.89 12.76 -1.47
CA PRO A 188 28.10 13.31 -0.86
C PRO A 188 28.68 12.38 0.21
N ALA A 189 29.96 12.55 0.52
CA ALA A 189 30.70 11.68 1.44
C ALA A 189 30.21 11.75 2.89
N GLU A 190 29.56 12.85 3.24
CA GLU A 190 28.99 13.18 4.55
C GLU A 190 27.69 12.43 4.83
N GLU A 191 27.02 11.92 3.78
CA GLU A 191 25.70 11.29 3.87
C GLU A 191 25.72 9.84 3.34
N PRO A 192 26.54 8.94 3.92
CA PRO A 192 26.68 7.57 3.43
C PRO A 192 25.37 6.77 3.48
N HIS A 193 24.49 7.10 4.43
CA HIS A 193 23.20 6.45 4.60
C HIS A 193 22.27 6.65 3.40
N LYS A 194 22.30 7.82 2.73
CA LYS A 194 21.44 8.09 1.56
C LYS A 194 21.72 7.12 0.42
N PHE A 195 23.00 6.90 0.11
CA PHE A 195 23.35 5.92 -0.91
C PHE A 195 23.10 4.49 -0.45
N ALA A 196 23.37 4.17 0.82
CA ALA A 196 23.15 2.82 1.34
C ALA A 196 21.70 2.37 1.22
N ILE A 197 20.73 3.22 1.59
CA ILE A 197 19.30 2.87 1.49
C ILE A 197 18.81 2.83 0.04
N VAL A 198 19.25 3.77 -0.80
CA VAL A 198 18.87 3.78 -2.22
C VAL A 198 19.46 2.57 -2.94
N HIS A 199 20.71 2.23 -2.66
CA HIS A 199 21.36 1.03 -3.18
C HIS A 199 20.64 -0.24 -2.71
N LYS A 200 20.21 -0.30 -1.44
CA LYS A 200 19.48 -1.45 -0.89
C LYS A 200 18.12 -1.67 -1.57
N VAL A 201 17.40 -0.59 -1.90
CA VAL A 201 16.03 -0.68 -2.42
C VAL A 201 15.99 -0.72 -3.95
N PHE A 202 16.78 0.11 -4.62
CA PHE A 202 16.76 0.24 -6.08
C PHE A 202 17.92 -0.49 -6.77
N GLY A 203 19.04 -0.71 -6.07
CA GLY A 203 20.27 -1.23 -6.65
C GLY A 203 21.11 -0.15 -7.35
N GLY A 204 22.43 -0.14 -7.12
CA GLY A 204 23.33 0.88 -7.66
C GLY A 204 23.31 1.01 -9.18
N SER A 205 23.20 -0.12 -9.89
CA SER A 205 23.17 -0.16 -11.37
C SER A 205 21.87 0.43 -11.95
N ASN A 206 20.73 0.22 -11.30
CA ASN A 206 19.46 0.77 -11.76
C ASN A 206 19.42 2.28 -11.52
N VAL A 207 19.91 2.74 -10.36
CA VAL A 207 20.06 4.17 -10.06
C VAL A 207 20.98 4.83 -11.08
N PHE A 208 22.09 4.18 -11.45
CA PHE A 208 22.98 4.68 -12.51
C PHE A 208 22.25 4.85 -13.85
N LYS A 209 21.55 3.81 -14.31
CA LYS A 209 20.80 3.83 -15.58
C LYS A 209 19.74 4.93 -15.58
N LEU A 210 18.92 4.98 -14.53
CA LEU A 210 17.85 5.98 -14.39
C LEU A 210 18.41 7.41 -14.41
N LEU A 211 19.51 7.67 -13.70
CA LEU A 211 20.13 9.00 -13.72
C LEU A 211 20.70 9.36 -15.10
N GLN A 212 21.18 8.39 -15.87
CA GLN A 212 21.68 8.63 -17.22
C GLN A 212 20.57 8.92 -18.24
N GLU A 213 19.39 8.32 -18.05
CA GLU A 213 18.20 8.56 -18.88
C GLU A 213 17.56 9.92 -18.62
N LEU A 214 17.78 10.51 -17.44
CA LEU A 214 17.21 11.80 -17.06
C LEU A 214 18.08 13.00 -17.47
N PRO A 215 17.46 14.13 -17.88
CA PRO A 215 18.13 15.41 -18.03
C PRO A 215 18.82 15.85 -16.73
N ALA A 216 20.00 16.48 -16.83
CA ALA A 216 20.81 16.84 -15.67
C ALA A 216 20.07 17.66 -14.59
N HIS A 217 19.15 18.54 -15.00
CA HIS A 217 18.39 19.37 -14.08
C HIS A 217 17.37 18.59 -13.23
N GLN A 218 16.93 17.40 -13.66
CA GLN A 218 15.92 16.58 -12.95
C GLN A 218 16.56 15.52 -12.03
N ARG A 219 17.86 15.22 -12.24
CA ARG A 219 18.56 14.15 -11.52
C ARG A 219 18.56 14.37 -9.99
N GLY A 220 18.67 15.62 -9.53
CA GLY A 220 18.63 15.94 -8.10
C GLY A 220 17.29 15.63 -7.44
N ASP A 221 16.19 15.99 -8.10
CA ASP A 221 14.84 15.69 -7.63
C ASP A 221 14.55 14.20 -7.69
N ALA A 222 14.97 13.51 -8.76
CA ALA A 222 14.86 12.06 -8.87
C ALA A 222 15.60 11.34 -7.74
N VAL A 223 16.83 11.75 -7.40
CA VAL A 223 17.55 11.20 -6.24
C VAL A 223 16.81 11.48 -4.94
N SER A 224 16.27 12.68 -4.75
CA SER A 224 15.51 13.01 -3.54
C SER A 224 14.27 12.13 -3.38
N SER A 225 13.53 11.90 -4.46
CA SER A 225 12.39 10.98 -4.50
C SER A 225 12.79 9.54 -4.22
N MET A 226 13.86 9.04 -4.84
CA MET A 226 14.40 7.70 -4.57
C MET A 226 14.83 7.55 -3.10
N VAL A 227 15.52 8.54 -2.54
CA VAL A 227 15.94 8.52 -1.11
C VAL A 227 14.72 8.46 -0.20
N TYR A 228 13.68 9.25 -0.49
CA TYR A 228 12.43 9.21 0.27
C TYR A 228 11.77 7.83 0.18
N GLU A 229 11.53 7.32 -1.03
CA GLU A 229 10.89 6.03 -1.25
C GLU A 229 11.67 4.89 -0.59
N ALA A 230 13.00 4.86 -0.74
CA ALA A 230 13.86 3.86 -0.11
C ALA A 230 13.79 3.91 1.42
N ASN A 231 13.76 5.11 1.99
CA ASN A 231 13.66 5.29 3.45
C ASN A 231 12.32 4.80 3.98
N VAL A 232 11.22 5.14 3.30
CA VAL A 232 9.89 4.67 3.70
C VAL A 232 9.78 3.17 3.52
N ARG A 233 10.26 2.59 2.41
CA ARG A 233 10.26 1.15 2.17
C ARG A 233 11.14 0.36 3.14
N THR A 234 12.18 0.99 3.70
CA THR A 234 12.98 0.36 4.77
C THR A 234 12.24 0.32 6.10
N ARG A 235 11.35 1.28 6.38
CA ARG A 235 10.53 1.34 7.60
C ARG A 235 9.26 0.51 7.49
N ASP A 236 8.66 0.51 6.30
CA ASP A 236 7.47 -0.24 5.93
C ASP A 236 7.78 -1.06 4.67
N PRO A 237 8.26 -2.31 4.84
CA PRO A 237 8.61 -3.18 3.72
C PRO A 237 7.42 -3.63 2.86
N VAL A 238 6.20 -3.56 3.41
CA VAL A 238 5.00 -4.08 2.76
C VAL A 238 4.36 -2.99 1.89
N TYR A 239 4.09 -1.82 2.46
CA TYR A 239 3.38 -0.76 1.76
C TYR A 239 4.27 0.41 1.36
N GLY A 240 5.43 0.60 1.99
CA GLY A 240 6.34 1.70 1.68
C GLY A 240 5.62 3.04 1.53
N CYS A 241 5.89 3.78 0.45
CA CYS A 241 5.21 5.05 0.19
C CYS A 241 3.73 4.89 -0.20
N VAL A 242 3.28 3.70 -0.62
CA VAL A 242 1.87 3.43 -0.94
C VAL A 242 1.00 3.55 0.30
N GLY A 243 1.49 3.12 1.47
CA GLY A 243 0.77 3.29 2.74
C GLY A 243 0.48 4.76 3.05
N ALA A 244 1.48 5.63 2.86
CA ALA A 244 1.30 7.08 3.03
C ALA A 244 0.28 7.66 2.02
N ILE A 245 0.30 7.18 0.77
CA ILE A 245 -0.69 7.57 -0.24
C ILE A 245 -2.10 7.16 0.20
N SER A 246 -2.29 5.93 0.67
CA SER A 246 -3.60 5.45 1.12
C SER A 246 -4.15 6.26 2.29
N VAL A 247 -3.31 6.61 3.27
CA VAL A 247 -3.72 7.47 4.41
C VAL A 247 -4.13 8.86 3.92
N LEU A 248 -3.36 9.47 3.01
CA LEU A 248 -3.69 10.78 2.47
C LEU A 248 -4.99 10.76 1.67
N GLN A 249 -5.23 9.73 0.87
CA GLN A 249 -6.49 9.55 0.12
C GLN A 249 -7.70 9.40 1.06
N GLN A 250 -7.53 8.69 2.18
CA GLN A 250 -8.57 8.59 3.20
C GLN A 250 -8.86 9.95 3.85
N GLN A 251 -7.83 10.73 4.17
CA GLN A 251 -7.99 12.07 4.75
C GLN A 251 -8.68 13.03 3.77
N ILE A 252 -8.32 12.99 2.49
CA ILE A 252 -9.01 13.76 1.43
C ILE A 252 -10.49 13.40 1.41
N SER A 253 -10.83 12.11 1.46
CA SER A 253 -12.21 11.63 1.45
C SER A 253 -12.99 12.10 2.68
N GLN A 254 -12.38 12.06 3.86
CA GLN A 254 -12.97 12.55 5.11
C GLN A 254 -13.23 14.06 5.05
N LEU A 255 -12.26 14.83 4.57
CA LEU A 255 -12.39 16.28 4.42
C LEU A 255 -13.48 16.65 3.40
N GLN A 256 -13.57 15.93 2.29
CA GLN A 256 -14.63 16.10 1.30
C GLN A 256 -16.02 15.81 1.90
N MET A 257 -16.15 14.77 2.73
CA MET A 257 -17.39 14.47 3.45
C MET A 257 -17.75 15.59 4.44
N GLN A 258 -16.80 16.05 5.26
CA GLN A 258 -17.02 17.14 6.21
C GLN A 258 -17.43 18.44 5.52
N PHE A 259 -16.76 18.77 4.41
CA PHE A 259 -17.11 19.92 3.59
C PHE A 259 -18.54 19.79 3.03
N SER A 260 -18.92 18.60 2.56
CA SER A 260 -20.27 18.34 2.05
C SER A 260 -21.34 18.50 3.13
N MET A 261 -21.09 18.02 4.35
CA MET A 261 -22.00 18.18 5.49
C MET A 261 -22.14 19.65 5.89
N ALA A 262 -21.03 20.38 6.03
CA ALA A 262 -21.05 21.80 6.36
C ALA A 262 -21.79 22.61 5.28
N ARG A 263 -21.60 22.28 4.00
CA ARG A 263 -22.32 22.93 2.89
C ARG A 263 -23.82 22.68 2.97
N ALA A 264 -24.24 21.46 3.28
CA ALA A 264 -25.66 21.14 3.46
C ALA A 264 -26.28 21.89 4.65
N GLU A 265 -25.58 21.99 5.77
CA GLU A 265 -26.03 22.72 6.96
C GLU A 265 -26.16 24.23 6.71
N ILE A 266 -25.24 24.83 5.97
CA ILE A 266 -25.36 26.24 5.58
C ILE A 266 -26.63 26.46 4.73
N LEU A 267 -26.90 25.57 3.77
CA LEU A 267 -28.09 25.68 2.92
C LEU A 267 -29.39 25.54 3.72
N THR A 268 -29.45 24.65 4.70
CA THR A 268 -30.64 24.50 5.55
C THR A 268 -30.87 25.73 6.43
N LEU A 269 -29.81 26.32 6.99
CA LEU A 269 -29.90 27.55 7.76
C LEU A 269 -30.33 28.74 6.90
N GLN A 270 -29.80 28.88 5.68
CA GLN A 270 -30.22 29.90 4.73
C GLN A 270 -31.71 29.78 4.39
N GLN A 271 -32.19 28.56 4.16
CA GLN A 271 -33.60 28.30 3.86
C GLN A 271 -34.52 28.61 5.06
N GLN A 272 -34.06 28.38 6.29
CA GLN A 272 -34.80 28.77 7.51
C GLN A 272 -34.86 30.29 7.69
N MET A 273 -33.83 31.02 7.27
CA MET A 273 -33.85 32.49 7.28
C MET A 273 -34.85 33.04 6.24
N ASP A 274 -34.92 32.47 5.03
CA ASP A 274 -35.92 32.84 4.01
C ASP A 274 -37.37 32.57 4.46
N VAL A 275 -37.60 31.51 5.25
CA VAL A 275 -38.92 31.19 5.81
C VAL A 275 -39.30 32.11 6.98
N ASN A 276 -38.33 32.59 7.77
CA ASN A 276 -38.59 33.51 8.87
C ASN A 276 -38.80 34.97 8.41
N ASP A 277 -38.26 35.36 7.25
CA ASP A 277 -38.46 36.71 6.67
C ASP A 277 -39.81 36.86 5.92
N SER A 278 -40.56 35.75 5.77
CA SER A 278 -41.87 35.71 5.10
C SER A 278 -43.08 35.66 6.05
N LEU A 279 -42.89 35.86 7.36
CA LEU A 279 -43.98 36.07 8.32
C LEU A 279 -44.40 37.55 8.35
N PRO A 280 -45.65 37.92 7.99
CA PRO A 280 -46.08 39.31 7.93
C PRO A 280 -46.24 39.87 9.34
N SER A 281 -45.26 40.66 9.78
CA SER A 281 -45.43 41.59 10.89
C SER A 281 -46.08 42.87 10.37
N GLN A 282 -47.40 43.00 10.46
CA GLN A 282 -48.03 44.32 10.56
C GLN A 282 -49.24 44.32 11.50
N ASN A 283 -48.97 44.79 12.72
CA ASN A 283 -49.88 45.67 13.41
C ASN A 283 -49.29 47.09 13.33
N SER A 284 -50.14 48.02 12.88
CA SER A 284 -50.17 49.47 13.14
C SER A 284 -49.14 50.45 12.53
N PHE A 285 -49.71 51.36 11.72
CA PHE A 285 -49.65 52.84 11.81
C PHE A 285 -48.54 53.65 11.10
N ASP A 286 -49.02 54.33 10.04
CA ASP A 286 -48.82 55.72 9.59
C ASP A 286 -47.42 56.37 9.38
N ARG A 287 -47.24 56.78 8.10
CA ARG A 287 -46.76 58.07 7.57
C ARG A 287 -45.78 58.91 8.41
N TYR A 288 -44.60 59.18 7.84
CA TYR A 288 -44.20 60.48 7.22
C TYR A 288 -42.68 60.50 6.95
N GLY A 289 -42.28 60.98 5.77
CA GLY A 289 -41.12 61.88 5.62
C GLY A 289 -39.79 61.30 5.11
N ASN A 290 -39.49 61.62 3.85
CA ASN A 290 -38.22 62.11 3.28
C ASN A 290 -36.90 61.34 3.48
N GLY A 291 -36.21 61.12 2.36
CA GLY A 291 -34.74 61.09 2.31
C GLY A 291 -34.19 60.15 1.24
N ASP A 292 -33.77 60.73 0.12
CA ASP A 292 -32.98 60.10 -0.94
C ASP A 292 -31.81 59.25 -0.43
N LEU A 293 -31.57 58.10 -1.07
CA LEU A 293 -30.26 57.65 -1.58
C LEU A 293 -30.43 56.31 -2.30
N LYS A 294 -30.14 56.33 -3.61
CA LYS A 294 -30.21 55.20 -4.55
C LYS A 294 -28.95 54.33 -4.42
N PRO A 295 -29.04 52.99 -4.34
CA PRO A 295 -27.90 52.12 -4.64
C PRO A 295 -28.00 51.57 -6.07
N ASP A 296 -26.83 51.49 -6.69
CA ASP A 296 -26.55 51.03 -8.06
C ASP A 296 -26.97 49.57 -8.34
N SER A 297 -27.22 49.32 -9.62
CA SER A 297 -27.54 48.03 -10.23
C SER A 297 -26.42 46.99 -10.07
N PRO A 298 -26.74 45.68 -9.95
CA PRO A 298 -25.73 44.62 -9.97
C PRO A 298 -25.36 44.20 -11.41
N PRO A 299 -24.12 43.72 -11.67
CA PRO A 299 -23.76 43.13 -12.96
C PRO A 299 -24.17 41.64 -13.05
N GLU A 300 -24.57 41.26 -14.25
CA GLU A 300 -25.01 39.93 -14.69
C GLU A 300 -23.91 38.85 -14.58
N ILE A 301 -24.29 37.65 -14.16
CA ILE A 301 -23.45 36.44 -14.21
C ILE A 301 -23.83 35.63 -15.45
N LEU A 302 -22.85 35.43 -16.32
CA LEU A 302 -22.88 34.59 -17.51
C LEU A 302 -22.89 33.11 -17.08
N SER A 303 -23.96 32.38 -17.38
CA SER A 303 -24.05 30.93 -17.25
C SER A 303 -23.55 30.24 -18.52
N SER A 304 -22.45 29.50 -18.44
CA SER A 304 -22.07 28.49 -19.43
C SER A 304 -22.35 27.10 -18.85
N GLU A 305 -23.43 26.48 -19.31
CA GLU A 305 -23.69 25.06 -19.19
C GLU A 305 -22.99 24.37 -20.37
N ASP A 306 -22.05 23.48 -20.12
CA ASP A 306 -21.57 22.52 -21.12
C ASP A 306 -22.21 21.16 -20.81
N GLU A 307 -23.12 20.76 -21.69
CA GLU A 307 -23.68 19.41 -21.81
C GLU A 307 -22.57 18.41 -22.20
N VAL A 308 -22.57 17.24 -21.57
CA VAL A 308 -21.77 16.09 -22.02
C VAL A 308 -22.73 15.08 -22.64
N GLU A 309 -22.73 15.00 -23.97
CA GLU A 309 -23.47 14.00 -24.76
C GLU A 309 -22.89 12.59 -24.56
N GLU A 310 -23.76 11.63 -24.23
CA GLU A 310 -23.53 10.19 -24.40
C GLU A 310 -23.52 9.83 -25.90
N VAL A 311 -22.42 9.28 -26.40
CA VAL A 311 -22.37 8.64 -27.74
C VAL A 311 -22.53 7.13 -27.60
N SER A 312 -23.74 6.66 -27.84
CA SER A 312 -24.04 5.28 -28.23
C SER A 312 -23.70 5.05 -29.71
N SER A 313 -22.86 4.07 -30.03
CA SER A 313 -22.64 3.62 -31.42
C SER A 313 -23.44 2.33 -31.72
N PRO A 314 -24.08 2.21 -32.89
CA PRO A 314 -24.84 1.02 -33.28
C PRO A 314 -24.01 0.00 -34.07
N MET A 315 -24.39 -1.27 -33.92
CA MET A 315 -24.12 -2.35 -34.88
C MET A 315 -24.85 -2.11 -36.20
N SER A 316 -24.22 -2.51 -37.32
CA SER A 316 -24.77 -3.30 -38.45
C SER A 316 -23.97 -3.08 -39.74
N PRO A 317 -24.13 -3.91 -40.79
CA PRO A 317 -24.77 -5.23 -40.87
C PRO A 317 -23.80 -6.40 -41.10
#